data_AF-A0A060CAX6-F1
#
_entry.id   AF-A0A060CAX6-F1
#
_cell.length_a   1.000
_cell.length_b   1.000
_cell.length_c   1.000
_cell.angle_alpha   90.00
_cell.angle_beta   90.00
_cell.angle_gamma   90.00
#
_symmetry.space_group_name_H-M   'P 1'
#
loop_
_entity.id
_entity.type
_entity.pdbx_description
1 polymer ?
#
loop_
_entity_poly.entity_id
_entity_poly.type
_entity_poly.pdbx_seq_one_letter_code
_entity_poly.pdbx_strand_id
1 'polypeptide(L)'
;MLPKPAVSPEWYRNGVFYQIFPDRFYNGNPNGEINAKRKNTFIYATPEDTPYYIKNQAGEVVRWVFFGGNLQGIIAKIPYLKNWELQEFI
;
A
#
# COMPACT_ATOMS: atom_id res chain seq x y z
N MET A 1 -24.07 31.22 14.94
CA MET A 1 -23.77 30.08 15.84
C MET A 1 -22.45 29.50 15.39
N LEU A 2 -21.39 29.58 16.21
CA LEU A 2 -20.10 28.97 15.86
C LEU A 2 -20.23 27.43 15.96
N PRO A 3 -19.59 26.67 15.06
CA PRO A 3 -19.62 25.21 15.14
C PRO A 3 -19.03 24.74 16.47
N LYS A 4 -19.73 23.84 17.15
CA LYS A 4 -19.24 23.21 18.37
C LYS A 4 -17.94 22.46 18.03
N PRO A 5 -16.83 22.65 18.76
CA PRO A 5 -15.59 21.95 18.47
C PRO A 5 -15.85 20.45 18.49
N ALA A 6 -15.47 19.78 17.40
CA ALA A 6 -15.61 18.34 17.28
C ALA A 6 -14.68 17.67 18.29
N VAL A 7 -15.26 16.96 19.26
CA VAL A 7 -14.49 16.19 20.24
C VAL A 7 -14.16 14.84 19.59
N SER A 8 -12.94 14.70 19.10
CA SER A 8 -12.47 13.41 18.53
C SER A 8 -12.31 12.35 19.64
N PRO A 9 -12.37 11.06 19.33
CA PRO A 9 -12.05 10.00 20.30
C PRO A 9 -10.59 10.05 20.76
N GLU A 10 -10.31 9.54 21.96
CA GLU A 10 -8.96 9.51 22.53
C GLU A 10 -7.98 8.65 21.73
N TRP A 11 -8.40 7.46 21.29
CA TRP A 11 -7.57 6.58 20.44
C TRP A 11 -7.16 7.24 19.12
N TYR A 12 -7.98 8.17 18.61
CA TYR A 12 -7.68 8.88 17.38
C TYR A 12 -6.65 10.00 17.60
N ARG A 13 -6.68 10.63 18.77
CA ARG A 13 -5.71 11.68 19.13
C ARG A 13 -4.35 11.11 19.53
N ASN A 14 -4.35 9.94 20.17
CA ASN A 14 -3.15 9.33 20.75
C ASN A 14 -2.60 8.15 19.94
N GLY A 15 -3.29 7.75 18.86
CA GLY A 15 -2.88 6.62 18.02
C GLY A 15 -1.88 7.00 16.94
N VAL A 16 -1.01 6.05 16.58
CA VAL A 16 -0.15 6.13 15.40
C VAL A 16 -0.85 5.48 14.21
N PHE A 17 -0.89 6.19 13.09
CA PHE A 17 -1.56 5.72 11.87
C PHE A 17 -0.56 5.44 10.77
N TYR A 18 -0.73 4.28 10.12
CA TYR A 18 0.03 3.92 8.92
C TYR A 18 -0.89 3.93 7.71
N GLN A 19 -0.62 4.81 6.76
CA GLN A 19 -1.25 4.76 5.45
C GLN A 19 -0.50 3.76 4.57
N ILE A 20 -1.20 2.71 4.12
CA ILE A 20 -0.64 1.66 3.29
C ILE A 20 -1.20 1.77 1.87
N PHE A 21 -0.32 1.83 0.88
CA PHE A 21 -0.68 1.63 -0.53
C PHE A 21 -0.47 0.15 -0.89
N PRO A 22 -1.54 -0.68 -0.94
CA PRO A 22 -1.40 -2.13 -0.87
C PRO A 22 -0.49 -2.75 -1.93
N ASP A 23 -0.60 -2.32 -3.19
CA ASP A 23 0.17 -2.86 -4.31
C ASP A 23 1.70 -2.76 -4.09
N ARG A 24 2.17 -1.77 -3.33
CA ARG A 24 3.60 -1.51 -3.11
C ARG A 24 4.09 -1.91 -1.73
N PHE A 25 3.21 -2.42 -0.88
CA PHE A 25 3.58 -2.70 0.50
C PHE A 25 4.22 -4.08 0.65
N TYR A 26 3.44 -5.14 0.40
CA TYR A 26 3.94 -6.51 0.53
C TYR A 26 3.02 -7.50 -0.18
N ASN A 27 3.62 -8.48 -0.89
CA ASN A 27 2.88 -9.60 -1.48
C ASN A 27 2.92 -10.80 -0.53
N GLY A 28 1.76 -11.21 -0.03
CA GLY A 28 1.63 -12.35 0.88
C GLY A 28 1.39 -13.70 0.20
N ASN A 29 1.27 -13.74 -1.13
CA ASN A 29 1.00 -14.98 -1.85
C ASN A 29 2.27 -15.85 -1.91
N PRO A 30 2.14 -17.19 -1.85
CA PRO A 30 3.25 -18.09 -2.15
C PRO A 30 3.87 -17.77 -3.51
N ASN A 31 5.20 -17.87 -3.60
CA ASN A 31 5.96 -17.67 -4.84
C ASN A 31 5.78 -16.28 -5.51
N GLY A 32 5.26 -15.28 -4.80
CA GLY A 32 5.11 -13.92 -5.33
C GLY A 32 4.01 -13.79 -6.39
N GLU A 33 3.03 -14.71 -6.40
CA GLU A 33 1.93 -14.65 -7.37
C GLU A 33 1.12 -13.36 -7.24
N ILE A 34 0.64 -12.82 -8.36
CA ILE A 34 -0.20 -11.62 -8.39
C ILE A 34 -1.65 -12.00 -8.57
N ASN A 35 -2.52 -11.43 -7.74
CA ASN A 35 -3.96 -11.64 -7.79
C ASN A 35 -4.59 -11.02 -9.04
N ALA A 36 -5.60 -11.69 -9.59
CA ALA A 36 -6.50 -11.15 -10.62
C ALA A 36 -5.78 -10.48 -11.81
N LYS A 37 -4.73 -11.12 -12.35
CA LYS A 37 -3.99 -10.63 -13.53
C LYS A 37 -4.95 -10.36 -14.69
N ARG A 38 -5.12 -9.09 -15.07
CA ARG A 38 -5.95 -8.68 -16.21
C ARG A 38 -5.11 -8.71 -17.49
N LYS A 39 -5.78 -8.89 -18.64
CA LYS A 39 -5.12 -8.70 -19.95
C LYS A 39 -4.54 -7.28 -20.01
N ASN A 40 -3.37 -7.13 -20.62
CA ASN A 40 -2.63 -5.87 -20.75
C ASN A 40 -2.11 -5.24 -19.44
N THR A 41 -2.01 -6.02 -18.37
CA THR A 41 -1.30 -5.61 -17.16
C THR A 41 0.22 -5.74 -17.34
N PHE A 42 0.97 -4.74 -16.89
CA PHE A 42 2.43 -4.82 -16.76
C PHE A 42 2.79 -5.11 -15.29
N ILE A 43 3.72 -6.06 -15.09
CA ILE A 43 4.15 -6.51 -13.77
C ILE A 43 5.63 -6.23 -13.64
N TYR A 44 6.02 -5.57 -12.56
CA TYR A 44 7.43 -5.40 -12.23
C TYR A 44 8.07 -6.70 -11.78
N ALA A 45 9.29 -6.95 -12.25
CA ALA A 45 10.02 -8.16 -11.90
C ALA A 45 10.60 -8.06 -10.49
N THR A 46 11.03 -6.86 -10.08
CA THR A 46 11.57 -6.64 -8.74
C THR A 46 10.92 -5.42 -8.06
N PRO A 47 10.84 -5.41 -6.71
CA PRO A 47 10.29 -4.28 -5.96
C PRO A 47 11.08 -2.97 -6.07
N GLU A 48 12.36 -3.05 -6.45
CA GLU A 48 13.28 -1.91 -6.54
C GLU A 48 13.11 -1.11 -7.83
N ASP A 49 12.36 -1.63 -8.79
CA ASP A 49 12.12 -0.98 -10.07
C ASP A 49 11.41 0.37 -9.89
N THR A 50 11.84 1.38 -10.65
CA THR A 50 11.18 2.69 -10.65
C THR A 50 9.85 2.59 -11.41
N PRO A 51 8.71 2.96 -10.80
CA PRO A 51 7.42 2.90 -11.46
C PRO A 51 7.35 3.87 -12.65
N TYR A 52 6.85 3.38 -13.77
CA TYR A 52 6.75 4.11 -15.04
C TYR A 52 5.45 3.72 -15.74
N TYR A 53 4.70 4.72 -16.21
CA TYR A 53 3.48 4.49 -16.98
C TYR A 53 3.82 4.25 -18.45
N ILE A 54 3.36 3.13 -18.99
CA ILE A 54 3.46 2.87 -20.43
C ILE A 54 2.41 3.73 -21.13
N LYS A 55 2.90 4.70 -21.90
CA LYS A 55 2.08 5.65 -22.66
C LYS A 55 2.18 5.40 -24.16
N ASN A 56 1.10 5.66 -24.90
CA ASN A 56 1.15 5.68 -26.37
C ASN A 56 1.70 7.02 -26.90
N GLN A 57 1.77 7.17 -28.22
CA GLN A 57 2.25 8.41 -28.87
C GLN A 57 1.39 9.64 -28.55
N ALA A 58 0.11 9.46 -28.21
CA ALA A 58 -0.78 10.52 -27.77
C ALA A 58 -0.64 10.88 -26.27
N GLY A 59 0.23 10.17 -25.53
CA GLY A 59 0.47 10.38 -24.11
C GLY A 59 -0.53 9.68 -23.17
N GLU A 60 -1.44 8.88 -23.71
CA GLU A 60 -2.44 8.13 -22.93
C GLU A 60 -1.80 6.93 -22.24
N VAL A 61 -2.17 6.66 -20.99
CA VAL A 61 -1.70 5.47 -20.27
C VAL A 61 -2.39 4.24 -20.84
N VAL A 62 -1.63 3.40 -21.54
CA VAL A 62 -2.15 2.20 -22.22
C VAL A 62 -1.95 0.92 -21.41
N ARG A 63 -1.10 0.95 -20.38
CA ARG A 63 -0.95 -0.18 -19.44
C ARG A 63 -0.80 0.30 -18.02
N TRP A 64 -1.57 -0.33 -17.14
CA TRP A 64 -1.47 -0.17 -15.70
C TRP A 64 -0.39 -1.09 -15.16
N VAL A 65 0.46 -0.55 -14.28
CA VAL A 65 1.59 -1.27 -13.68
C VAL A 65 1.26 -1.74 -12.27
N PHE A 66 1.70 -2.96 -11.94
CA PHE A 66 1.46 -3.59 -10.64
C PHE A 66 2.74 -4.22 -10.11
N PHE A 67 2.90 -4.18 -8.79
CA PHE A 67 3.97 -4.87 -8.06
C PHE A 67 3.44 -6.11 -7.33
N GLY A 68 2.12 -6.17 -7.10
CA GLY A 68 1.45 -7.38 -6.61
C GLY A 68 1.23 -7.44 -5.11
N GLY A 69 1.49 -6.35 -4.38
CA GLY A 69 1.14 -6.28 -2.98
C GLY A 69 -0.37 -6.43 -2.74
N ASN A 70 -0.74 -7.04 -1.61
CA ASN A 70 -2.11 -7.49 -1.38
C ASN A 70 -2.46 -7.56 0.13
N LEU A 71 -3.73 -7.82 0.43
CA LEU A 71 -4.22 -7.87 1.81
C LEU A 71 -3.58 -8.97 2.64
N GLN A 72 -3.27 -10.13 2.05
CA GLN A 72 -2.54 -11.19 2.76
C GLN A 72 -1.15 -10.70 3.18
N GLY A 73 -0.50 -9.92 2.33
CA GLY A 73 0.78 -9.31 2.65
C GLY A 73 0.68 -8.26 3.77
N ILE A 74 -0.39 -7.48 3.80
CA ILE A 74 -0.67 -6.55 4.92
C ILE A 74 -0.81 -7.33 6.23
N ILE A 75 -1.62 -8.40 6.24
CA ILE A 75 -1.83 -9.24 7.41
C ILE A 75 -0.50 -9.82 7.91
N ALA A 76 0.33 -10.34 7.00
CA ALA A 76 1.65 -10.89 7.33
C ALA A 76 2.61 -9.87 7.96
N LYS A 77 2.40 -8.57 7.73
CA LYS A 77 3.23 -7.47 8.25
C LYS A 77 2.58 -6.71 9.41
N ILE A 78 1.41 -7.10 9.90
CA ILE A 78 0.85 -6.53 11.14
C ILE A 78 1.85 -6.62 12.31
N PRO A 79 2.56 -7.75 12.55
CA PRO A 79 3.57 -7.80 13.60
C PRO A 79 4.70 -6.77 13.43
N TYR A 80 5.13 -6.53 12.18
CA TYR A 80 6.14 -5.53 11.85
C TYR A 80 5.67 -4.10 12.18
N LEU A 81 4.43 -3.75 11.81
CA LEU A 81 3.85 -2.43 12.08
C LEU A 81 3.69 -2.18 13.59
N LYS A 82 3.28 -3.21 14.35
CA LYS A 82 3.19 -3.13 15.81
C LYS A 82 4.55 -2.99 16.49
N ASN A 83 5.58 -3.64 15.95
CA ASN A 83 6.91 -3.58 16.55
C ASN A 83 7.59 -2.22 16.32
N TRP A 84 7.32 -1.56 15.19
CA TRP A 84 7.83 -0.20 14.95
C TRP A 84 7.32 0.78 16.02
N GLU A 85 6.04 0.68 16.40
CA GLU A 85 5.49 1.49 17.49
C GLU A 85 6.25 1.28 18.82
N LEU A 86 6.71 0.07 19.12
CA LEU A 86 7.47 -0.22 20.35
C LEU A 86 8.90 0.36 20.37
N GLN A 87 9.48 0.72 19.22
CA GLN A 87 10.85 1.27 19.16
C GLN A 87 10.92 2.78 19.45
N GLU A 88 9.83 3.52 19.26
CA GLU A 88 9.77 4.97 19.54
C GLU A 88 9.48 5.29 21.02
N PHE A 89 9.13 4.28 21.83
CA PHE A 89 8.85 4.40 23.27
C PHE A 89 10.02 3.96 24.18
N ILE A 90 11.20 3.65 23.63
CA ILE A 90 12.43 3.32 24.38
C ILE A 90 13.45 4.45 24.27
#